data_AF-A0A8H6RVS3-F1
#
_entry.id   AF-A0A8H6RVS3-F1
#
_cell.length_a   1.000
_cell.length_b   1.000
_cell.length_c   1.000
_cell.angle_alpha   90.00
_cell.angle_beta   90.00
_cell.angle_gamma   90.00
#
_symmetry.space_group_name_H-M   'P 1'
#
loop_
_entity.id
_entity.type
_entity.pdbx_description
1 polymer ?
#
loop_
_entity_poly.entity_id
_entity_poly.type
_entity_poly.pdbx_seq_one_letter_code
_entity_poly.pdbx_strand_id
1 'polypeptide(L)'
;MANGWSILISIIVVLAVAVGAWFFSPKGENQTVWRSTIILSAASCWLMWAITFLAQWHPLISPERNDLRPEFNQGPVKGGSMF
;
A
#
# COMPACT_ATOMS: atom_id res chain seq x y z
N MET A 1 -7.68 -1.60 10.08
CA MET A 1 -8.98 -1.77 9.40
C MET A 1 -8.96 -0.94 8.14
N ALA A 2 -9.07 -1.56 6.95
CA ALA A 2 -9.10 -0.86 5.68
C ALA A 2 -10.40 -0.05 5.56
N ASN A 3 -10.36 1.19 6.01
CA ASN A 3 -11.49 2.11 5.97
C ASN A 3 -11.32 3.08 4.80
N GLY A 4 -12.40 3.63 4.25
CA GLY A 4 -12.34 4.49 3.05
C GLY A 4 -11.51 5.76 3.21
N TRP A 5 -11.32 6.15 4.47
CA TRP A 5 -10.37 7.16 4.90
C TRP A 5 -8.92 6.91 4.46
N SER A 6 -8.51 5.66 4.26
CA SER A 6 -7.13 5.31 3.87
C SER A 6 -6.77 5.87 2.49
N ILE A 7 -7.73 5.89 1.55
CA ILE A 7 -7.55 6.46 0.21
C ILE A 7 -7.48 7.98 0.29
N LEU A 8 -8.36 8.60 1.08
CA LEU A 8 -8.39 10.06 1.25
C LEU A 8 -7.11 10.59 1.90
N ILE A 9 -6.62 9.92 2.94
CA ILE A 9 -5.39 10.33 3.62
C ILE A 9 -4.19 10.16 2.69
N SER A 10 -4.08 9.03 1.98
CA SER A 10 -2.92 8.78 1.12
C SER A 10 -2.85 9.75 -0.06
N ILE A 11 -3.98 10.10 -0.69
CA ILE A 11 -3.97 11.10 -1.77
C ILE A 11 -3.60 12.49 -1.25
N ILE A 12 -4.06 12.88 -0.06
CA ILE A 12 -3.67 14.15 0.57
C ILE A 12 -2.16 14.20 0.81
N VAL A 13 -1.56 13.12 1.30
CA VAL A 13 -0.11 13.03 1.51
C VAL A 13 0.65 13.20 0.19
N VAL A 14 0.21 12.53 -0.87
CA VAL A 14 0.87 12.62 -2.19
C VAL A 14 0.73 14.02 -2.79
N LEU A 15 -0.44 14.64 -2.66
CA LEU A 15 -0.65 16.02 -3.09
C LEU A 15 0.23 16.99 -2.28
N ALA A 16 0.38 16.78 -0.97
CA ALA A 16 1.28 17.58 -0.14
C ALA A 16 2.75 17.43 -0.58
N VAL A 17 3.19 16.22 -0.92
CA VAL A 17 4.53 15.98 -1.49
C VAL A 17 4.68 16.66 -2.84
N ALA A 18 3.67 16.61 -3.71
CA ALA A 18 3.72 17.25 -5.02
C ALA A 18 3.78 18.79 -4.91
N VAL A 19 2.97 19.37 -4.03
CA VAL A 19 3.00 20.80 -3.70
C VAL A 19 4.35 21.18 -3.09
N GLY A 20 4.86 20.37 -2.17
CA GLY A 20 6.18 20.55 -1.57
C GLY A 20 7.29 20.53 -2.61
N ALA A 21 7.26 19.56 -3.53
CA ALA A 21 8.22 19.48 -4.64
C ALA A 21 8.14 20.72 -5.54
N TRP A 22 6.95 21.28 -5.77
CA TRP A 22 6.79 22.48 -6.60
C TRP A 22 7.46 23.71 -5.97
N PHE A 23 7.23 23.95 -4.68
CA PHE A 23 7.69 25.14 -3.97
C PHE A 23 9.12 25.04 -3.45
N PHE A 24 9.54 23.87 -2.97
CA PHE A 24 10.85 23.66 -2.34
C PHE A 24 11.93 23.16 -3.30
N SER A 25 11.63 22.96 -4.60
CA SER A 25 12.65 22.57 -5.57
C SER A 25 13.73 23.65 -5.72
N PRO A 26 15.03 23.28 -5.63
CA PRO A 26 16.14 24.23 -5.69
C PRO A 26 16.11 25.02 -7.01
N LYS A 27 16.33 26.33 -6.91
CA LYS A 27 16.41 27.21 -8.08
C LYS A 27 17.75 26.96 -8.78
N GLY A 28 17.70 26.57 -10.05
CA GLY A 28 18.87 26.25 -10.87
C GLY A 28 18.46 25.60 -12.19
N GLU A 29 19.42 25.27 -13.03
CA GLU A 29 19.18 24.68 -14.36
C GLU A 29 18.37 23.38 -14.29
N ASN A 30 18.58 22.59 -13.25
CA ASN A 30 17.90 21.31 -13.05
C ASN A 30 16.54 21.41 -12.32
N GLN A 31 16.01 22.62 -12.07
CA GLN A 31 14.79 22.80 -11.30
C GLN A 31 13.59 22.03 -11.88
N THR A 32 13.43 22.05 -13.20
CA THR A 32 12.34 21.34 -13.89
C THR A 32 12.47 19.83 -13.72
N VAL A 33 13.69 19.30 -13.77
CA VAL A 33 13.97 17.87 -13.55
C VAL A 33 13.61 17.48 -12.13
N TRP A 34 14.04 18.27 -11.13
CA TRP A 34 13.69 18.03 -9.73
C TRP A 34 12.17 18.00 -9.49
N ARG A 35 11.44 18.98 -10.04
CA ARG A 35 9.98 19.04 -9.92
C ARG A 35 9.31 17.84 -10.58
N SER A 36 9.66 17.54 -11.82
CA SER A 36 8.97 16.50 -12.60
C SER A 36 9.27 15.11 -12.08
N THR A 37 10.52 14.80 -11.72
CA THR A 37 10.90 13.48 -11.21
C THR A 37 10.22 13.17 -9.88
N ILE A 38 10.23 14.10 -8.91
CA ILE A 38 9.60 13.86 -7.60
C ILE A 38 8.09 13.69 -7.74
N ILE A 39 7.42 14.57 -8.50
CA ILE A 39 5.96 14.52 -8.67
C ILE A 39 5.55 13.24 -9.40
N LEU A 40 6.25 12.90 -10.49
CA LEU A 40 5.92 11.72 -11.30
C LEU A 40 6.17 10.42 -10.53
N SER A 41 7.29 10.31 -9.81
CA SER A 41 7.58 9.14 -8.97
C SER A 41 6.56 8.99 -7.83
N ALA A 42 6.23 10.07 -7.13
CA ALA A 42 5.22 10.02 -6.06
C ALA A 42 3.84 9.58 -6.59
N ALA A 43 3.43 10.11 -7.74
CA ALA A 43 2.16 9.74 -8.38
C ALA A 43 2.15 8.27 -8.83
N SER A 44 3.22 7.79 -9.47
CA SER A 44 3.31 6.40 -9.96
C SER A 44 3.38 5.38 -8.81
N CYS A 45 4.14 5.66 -7.75
CA CYS A 45 4.14 4.83 -6.55
C CYS A 45 2.76 4.79 -5.88
N TRP A 46 2.06 5.93 -5.80
CA TRP A 46 0.72 5.97 -5.22
C TRP A 46 -0.31 5.22 -6.08
N LEU A 47 -0.26 5.33 -7.40
CA LEU A 47 -1.17 4.60 -8.29
C LEU A 47 -1.03 3.09 -8.13
N MET A 48 0.20 2.56 -8.11
CA MET A 48 0.45 1.13 -7.87
C MET A 48 -0.15 0.67 -6.53
N TRP A 49 0.10 1.44 -5.47
CA TRP A 49 -0.47 1.17 -4.15
C TRP A 49 -2.01 1.25 -4.14
N ALA A 50 -2.59 2.28 -4.75
CA ALA A 50 -4.04 2.49 -4.76
C ALA A 50 -4.76 1.37 -5.52
N ILE A 51 -4.23 0.95 -6.67
CA ILE A 51 -4.81 -0.15 -7.46
C ILE A 51 -4.79 -1.45 -6.66
N THR A 52 -3.65 -1.79 -6.04
CA THR A 52 -3.53 -3.02 -5.23
C THR A 52 -4.42 -3.00 -3.98
N PHE A 53 -4.60 -1.84 -3.35
CA PHE A 53 -5.56 -1.65 -2.27
C PHE A 53 -7.00 -1.84 -2.74
N LEU A 54 -7.39 -1.18 -3.83
CA LEU A 54 -8.75 -1.26 -4.40
C LEU A 54 -9.09 -2.69 -4.85
N ALA A 55 -8.12 -3.44 -5.37
CA ALA A 55 -8.31 -4.84 -5.76
C ALA A 55 -8.74 -5.74 -4.58
N GLN A 56 -8.38 -5.37 -3.35
CA GLN A 56 -8.76 -6.10 -2.14
C GLN A 56 -10.01 -5.50 -1.47
N TRP A 57 -10.49 -4.35 -1.95
CA TRP A 57 -11.55 -3.59 -1.28
C TRP A 57 -12.92 -4.04 -1.80
N HIS A 58 -13.64 -4.81 -0.98
CA HIS A 58 -14.85 -5.57 -1.34
C HIS A 58 -14.53 -6.77 -2.25
N PRO A 59 -13.82 -7.79 -1.72
CA PRO A 59 -13.43 -8.95 -2.51
C PRO A 59 -14.65 -9.80 -2.86
N LEU A 60 -14.74 -10.22 -4.12
CA LEU A 60 -15.77 -11.14 -4.61
C LEU A 60 -15.36 -12.61 -4.43
N ILE A 61 -14.06 -12.86 -4.29
CA ILE A 61 -13.48 -14.20 -4.16
C ILE A 61 -12.85 -14.30 -2.78
N SER A 62 -13.14 -15.40 -2.08
CA SER A 62 -12.50 -15.73 -0.82
C SER A 62 -11.33 -16.69 -1.05
N PRO A 63 -10.25 -16.59 -0.26
CA PRO A 63 -9.13 -17.50 -0.39
C PRO A 63 -9.52 -18.92 0.06
N GLU A 64 -9.40 -19.90 -0.83
CA GLU A 64 -9.52 -21.32 -0.48
C GLU A 64 -8.14 -21.98 -0.41
N ARG A 65 -7.91 -22.77 0.64
CA ARG A 65 -6.71 -23.60 0.80
C ARG A 65 -7.03 -24.87 1.55
N ASN A 66 -6.48 -25.99 1.07
CA ASN A 66 -6.72 -27.32 1.64
C ASN A 66 -5.54 -27.87 2.46
N ASP A 67 -4.41 -27.15 2.49
CA ASP A 67 -3.16 -27.56 3.14
C ASP A 67 -2.87 -26.75 4.41
N LEU A 68 -3.91 -26.50 5.22
CA LEU A 68 -3.72 -25.89 6.53
C LEU A 68 -3.10 -26.91 7.48
N ARG A 69 -2.08 -26.50 8.24
CA ARG A 69 -1.56 -27.32 9.33
C ARG A 69 -2.71 -27.65 10.31
N PRO A 70 -2.81 -28.88 10.83
CA PRO A 70 -3.97 -29.36 11.59
C PRO A 70 -4.38 -28.43 12.75
N GLU A 71 -3.40 -27.87 13.45
CA GLU A 71 -3.60 -26.93 14.56
C GLU A 71 -4.38 -25.66 14.20
N PHE A 72 -4.39 -25.24 12.93
CA PHE A 72 -5.13 -24.07 12.46
C PHE A 72 -6.44 -24.44 11.74
N ASN A 73 -6.70 -25.74 11.53
CA ASN A 73 -7.88 -26.25 10.83
C ASN A 73 -8.84 -27.00 11.77
N GLN A 74 -8.90 -26.62 13.05
CA GLN A 74 -9.66 -27.32 14.09
C GLN A 74 -9.30 -28.82 14.22
N GLY A 75 -8.15 -29.22 13.69
CA GLY A 75 -7.59 -30.57 13.86
C GLY A 75 -7.07 -30.76 15.27
N PRO A 76 -6.80 -32.02 15.68
CA PRO A 76 -6.31 -32.31 17.02
C PRO A 76 -5.03 -31.51 17.28
N VAL A 77 -5.09 -30.60 18.25
CA VAL A 77 -3.90 -29.91 18.77
C VAL A 77 -3.01 -31.00 19.32
N LYS A 78 -1.86 -31.26 18.70
CA LYS A 78 -0.85 -32.13 19.29
C LYS A 78 -0.41 -31.46 20.59
N GLY A 79 -1.02 -31.88 21.70
CA GLY A 79 -0.66 -31.48 23.04
C GLY A 79 0.84 -31.66 23.20
N GLY A 80 1.50 -30.58 23.61
CA GLY A 80 2.91 -30.61 23.92
C GLY A 80 3.16 -31.60 25.05
N SER A 81 3.75 -32.74 24.73
CA SER A 81 5.01 -33.24 25.29
C SER A 81 5.12 -34.71 24.90
N MET A 82 6.13 -35.06 24.11
CA MET A 82 6.78 -36.35 24.31
C MET A 82 8.27 -36.14 24.02
N PHE A 83 8.97 -35.88 25.13
CA PHE A 83 10.39 -35.60 25.34
C PHE A 83 10.85 -34.14 25.20
#